data_AF-A0A534NMF7-F1
#
_entry.id   AF-A0A534NMF7-F1
#
_cell.length_a   1.000
_cell.length_b   1.000
_cell.length_c   1.000
_cell.angle_alpha   90.00
_cell.angle_beta   90.00
_cell.angle_gamma   90.00
#
_symmetry.space_group_name_H-M   'P 1'
#
loop_
_entity.id
_entity.type
_entity.pdbx_description
1 polymer ?
#
loop_
_entity_poly.entity_id
_entity_poly.type
_entity_poly.pdbx_seq_one_letter_code
_entity_poly.pdbx_strand_id
1 'polypeptide(L)'
;MNVAVDLGARNIGSPLLWATFLVGVLVVLAVDLRISSRDQSSTFKEAVWWSVFWIVLSVGFGFFVWFKYGGEQGLEYFAGYLLEKSLSVDNLFVFVLLFRSFAIPPRHQHRVLFWGVLGAIVLRGTLILAGVALVRTFHWVIAVFGAILVYTAWKILFHKDEE
;
A
#
# COMPACT_ATOMS: atom_id res chain seq x y z
N MET A 1 -4.16 -26.23 -38.86
CA MET A 1 -4.53 -24.80 -38.86
C MET A 1 -4.45 -24.33 -37.43
N ASN A 2 -3.31 -23.76 -37.04
CA ASN A 2 -3.02 -23.38 -35.67
C ASN A 2 -3.92 -22.21 -35.28
N VAL A 3 -4.87 -22.47 -34.38
CA VAL A 3 -5.57 -21.43 -33.64
C VAL A 3 -4.53 -20.80 -32.75
N ALA A 4 -3.94 -19.71 -33.25
CA ALA A 4 -3.13 -18.82 -32.45
C ALA A 4 -4.00 -18.35 -31.29
N VAL A 5 -3.73 -18.94 -30.14
CA VAL A 5 -4.01 -18.37 -28.84
C VAL A 5 -3.24 -17.05 -28.83
N ASP A 6 -3.85 -16.01 -29.39
CA ASP A 6 -3.38 -14.64 -29.29
C ASP A 6 -3.64 -14.20 -27.85
N LEU A 7 -2.80 -14.72 -26.95
CA LEU A 7 -2.61 -14.18 -25.62
C LEU A 7 -2.32 -12.71 -25.82
N GLY A 8 -3.23 -11.86 -25.35
CA GLY A 8 -3.12 -10.40 -25.30
C GLY A 8 -1.96 -9.91 -24.43
N ALA A 9 -0.75 -10.42 -24.69
CA ALA A 9 0.51 -10.14 -24.01
C ALA A 9 1.17 -8.85 -24.51
N ARG A 10 0.48 -8.05 -25.34
CA ARG A 10 1.01 -6.80 -25.91
C ARG A 10 0.47 -5.51 -25.28
N ASN A 11 -0.44 -5.59 -24.29
CA ASN A 11 -1.00 -4.41 -23.62
C ASN A 11 -0.80 -4.49 -22.10
N ILE A 12 -0.20 -3.45 -21.52
CA ILE A 12 0.01 -3.25 -20.07
C ILE A 12 -1.33 -3.28 -19.30
N GLY A 13 -2.45 -3.07 -19.99
CA GLY A 13 -3.81 -3.16 -19.47
C GLY A 13 -4.52 -4.51 -19.67
N SER A 14 -3.83 -5.58 -20.06
CA SER A 14 -4.52 -6.86 -20.27
C SER A 14 -5.12 -7.37 -18.95
N PRO A 15 -6.42 -7.75 -18.92
CA PRO A 15 -7.06 -8.27 -17.71
C PRO A 15 -6.31 -9.46 -17.12
N LEU A 16 -5.61 -10.22 -17.97
CA LEU A 16 -4.85 -11.41 -17.61
C LEU A 16 -3.53 -11.09 -16.90
N LEU A 17 -2.81 -10.04 -17.31
CA LEU A 17 -1.61 -9.55 -16.59
C LEU A 17 -1.99 -8.98 -15.23
N TRP A 18 -3.06 -8.17 -15.17
CA TRP A 18 -3.58 -7.63 -13.90
C TRP A 18 -4.09 -8.72 -12.97
N ALA A 19 -4.82 -9.71 -13.49
CA ALA A 19 -5.26 -10.85 -12.69
C ALA A 19 -4.06 -11.66 -12.16
N THR A 20 -3.05 -11.91 -12.99
CA THR A 20 -1.83 -12.62 -12.58
C THR A 20 -1.04 -11.84 -11.53
N PHE A 21 -0.89 -10.52 -11.70
CA PHE A 21 -0.24 -9.64 -10.72
C PHE A 21 -1.00 -9.65 -9.39
N LEU A 22 -2.32 -9.51 -9.42
CA LEU A 22 -3.16 -9.45 -8.22
C LEU A 22 -3.14 -10.79 -7.47
N VAL A 23 -3.17 -11.92 -8.20
CA VAL A 23 -2.98 -13.25 -7.62
C VAL A 23 -1.58 -13.38 -7.02
N GLY A 24 -0.54 -12.90 -7.69
CA GLY A 24 0.83 -12.89 -7.18
C GLY A 24 0.95 -12.11 -5.87
N VAL A 25 0.36 -10.91 -5.81
CA VAL A 25 0.31 -10.10 -4.59
C VAL A 25 -0.42 -10.83 -3.46
N LEU A 26 -1.59 -11.45 -3.74
CA LEU A 26 -2.33 -12.21 -2.74
C LEU A 26 -1.56 -13.43 -2.23
N VAL A 27 -0.81 -14.12 -3.10
CA VAL A 27 0.03 -15.26 -2.73
C VAL A 27 1.21 -14.81 -1.87
N VAL A 28 1.93 -13.76 -2.29
CA VAL A 28 3.05 -13.21 -1.50
C VAL A 28 2.55 -12.73 -0.15
N LEU A 29 1.41 -12.04 -0.11
CA LEU A 29 0.78 -11.61 1.15
C LEU A 29 0.40 -12.82 2.03
N ALA A 30 -0.21 -13.86 1.47
CA ALA A 30 -0.57 -15.06 2.22
C ALA A 30 0.67 -15.80 2.77
N VAL A 31 1.77 -15.82 2.02
CA VAL A 31 3.05 -16.41 2.42
C VAL A 31 3.72 -15.58 3.51
N ASP A 32 3.83 -14.27 3.33
CA ASP A 32 4.42 -13.32 4.29
C ASP A 32 3.64 -13.35 5.61
N LEU A 33 2.31 -13.32 5.56
CA LEU A 33 1.44 -13.43 6.73
C LEU A 33 1.56 -14.79 7.44
N ARG A 34 1.83 -15.88 6.70
CA ARG A 34 2.01 -17.22 7.27
C ARG A 34 3.39 -17.38 7.92
N ILE A 35 4.43 -16.81 7.33
CA ILE A 35 5.80 -16.89 7.84
C ILE A 35 5.99 -15.93 9.03
N SER A 36 5.47 -14.70 8.94
CA SER A 36 5.55 -13.68 10.00
C SER A 36 4.86 -14.11 11.30
N SER A 37 3.85 -14.99 11.22
CA SER A 37 3.18 -15.56 12.40
C SER A 37 4.05 -16.42 13.33
N ARG A 38 5.28 -16.75 12.93
CA ARG A 38 6.15 -17.69 13.65
C ARG A 38 7.33 -17.08 14.39
N ASP A 39 7.72 -15.84 14.10
CA ASP A 39 8.99 -15.31 14.61
C ASP A 39 8.76 -14.20 15.64
N GLN A 40 9.05 -14.50 16.90
CA GLN A 40 8.65 -13.67 18.05
C GLN A 40 9.84 -12.94 18.71
N SER A 41 11.00 -12.88 18.06
CA SER A 41 12.22 -12.39 18.70
C SER A 41 13.08 -11.44 17.87
N SER A 42 12.51 -10.66 16.94
CA SER A 42 13.25 -9.51 16.42
C SER A 42 13.32 -8.44 17.49
N THR A 43 14.51 -8.24 18.05
CA THR A 43 14.76 -7.10 18.94
C THR A 43 14.48 -5.81 18.16
N PHE A 44 13.96 -4.76 18.81
CA PHE A 44 13.67 -3.47 18.16
C PHE A 44 14.82 -2.97 17.26
N LYS A 45 16.07 -3.18 17.69
CA LYS A 45 17.28 -2.87 16.92
C LYS A 45 17.37 -3.59 15.59
N GLU A 46 16.98 -4.87 15.55
CA GLU A 46 17.02 -5.70 14.35
C GLU A 46 15.92 -5.27 13.35
N ALA A 47 14.72 -4.95 13.84
CA ALA A 47 13.64 -4.41 13.01
C ALA A 47 14.01 -3.05 12.39
N VAL A 48 14.69 -2.19 13.15
CA VAL A 48 15.21 -0.91 12.65
C VAL A 48 16.28 -1.16 11.57
N TRP A 49 17.21 -2.08 11.81
CA TRP A 49 18.24 -2.41 10.82
C TRP A 49 17.67 -2.95 9.51
N TRP A 50 16.71 -3.86 9.59
CA TRP A 50 15.99 -4.35 8.41
C TRP A 50 15.29 -3.23 7.67
N SER A 51 14.62 -2.32 8.39
CA SER A 51 13.96 -1.17 7.78
C SER A 51 14.94 -0.25 7.06
N VAL A 52 16.07 0.08 7.70
CA VAL A 52 17.12 0.92 7.12
C VAL A 52 17.73 0.25 5.89
N PHE A 53 18.02 -1.05 5.94
CA PHE A 53 18.55 -1.81 4.82
C PHE A 53 17.64 -1.70 3.59
N TRP A 54 16.33 -1.92 3.75
CA TRP A 54 15.37 -1.82 2.65
C TRP A 54 15.20 -0.39 2.13
N ILE A 55 15.27 0.61 3.01
CA ILE A 55 15.23 2.03 2.60
C ILE A 55 16.46 2.36 1.75
N VAL A 56 17.65 1.98 2.20
CA VAL A 56 18.91 2.24 1.47
C VAL A 56 18.90 1.54 0.12
N LEU A 57 18.45 0.29 0.06
CA LEU A 57 18.32 -0.45 -1.19
C LEU A 57 17.37 0.23 -2.17
N SER A 58 16.19 0.66 -1.70
CA SER A 58 15.20 1.36 -2.53
C SER A 58 15.71 2.71 -3.03
N VAL A 59 16.35 3.50 -2.17
CA VAL A 59 16.93 4.80 -2.52
C VAL A 59 18.08 4.62 -3.51
N GLY A 60 18.96 3.64 -3.30
CA GLY A 60 20.03 3.29 -4.22
C GLY A 60 19.49 2.91 -5.60
N PHE A 61 18.41 2.13 -5.66
CA PHE A 61 17.73 1.82 -6.90
C PHE A 61 17.09 3.06 -7.54
N GLY A 62 16.48 3.96 -6.76
CA GLY A 62 15.94 5.23 -7.26
C GLY A 62 17.01 6.12 -7.90
N PHE A 63 18.20 6.21 -7.30
CA PHE A 63 19.34 6.92 -7.91
C PHE A 63 19.82 6.21 -9.18
N PHE A 64 19.86 4.88 -9.21
CA PHE A 64 20.16 4.13 -10.42
C PHE A 64 19.15 4.46 -11.54
N VAL A 65 17.85 4.54 -11.22
CA VAL A 65 16.82 4.93 -12.18
C VAL A 65 17.05 6.35 -12.68
N TRP A 66 17.34 7.29 -11.77
CA TRP A 66 17.62 8.69 -12.11
C TRP A 66 18.78 8.84 -13.09
N PHE A 67 19.91 8.17 -12.81
CA PHE A 67 21.10 8.27 -13.67
C PHE A 67 20.94 7.55 -15.01
N LYS A 68 20.19 6.45 -15.05
CA LYS A 68 20.07 5.61 -16.25
C LYS A 68 18.92 6.01 -17.17
N TYR A 69 17.78 6.41 -16.62
CA TYR A 69 16.55 6.67 -17.38
C TYR A 69 16.23 8.16 -17.49
N GLY A 70 16.78 8.99 -16.59
CA GLY A 70 16.60 10.44 -16.59
C GLY A 70 15.93 10.94 -15.31
N GLY A 71 15.95 12.26 -15.13
CA GLY A 71 15.41 12.91 -13.93
C GLY A 71 13.89 12.75 -13.78
N GLU A 72 13.15 12.66 -14.89
CA GLU A 72 11.69 12.53 -14.87
C GLU A 72 11.25 11.17 -14.30
N GLN A 73 11.78 10.06 -14.82
CA GLN A 73 11.47 8.72 -14.27
C GLN A 73 12.05 8.53 -12.87
N GLY A 74 13.20 9.17 -12.57
CA GLY A 74 13.74 9.21 -11.22
C GLY A 74 12.78 9.88 -10.23
N LEU A 75 12.22 11.03 -10.60
CA LEU A 75 11.22 11.75 -9.80
C LEU A 75 9.93 10.94 -9.64
N GLU A 76 9.43 10.31 -10.71
CA GLU A 76 8.25 9.42 -10.64
C GLU A 76 8.50 8.24 -9.67
N TYR A 77 9.68 7.62 -9.73
CA TYR A 77 10.05 6.55 -8.81
C TYR A 77 10.06 7.04 -7.37
N PHE A 78 10.73 8.16 -7.08
CA PHE A 78 10.81 8.68 -5.72
C PHE A 78 9.46 9.17 -5.20
N ALA A 79 8.63 9.78 -6.06
CA ALA A 79 7.27 10.17 -5.73
C ALA A 79 6.41 8.95 -5.38
N GLY A 80 6.47 7.89 -6.20
CA GLY A 80 5.79 6.62 -5.94
C GLY A 80 6.28 5.97 -4.64
N TYR A 81 7.60 5.88 -4.46
CA TYR A 81 8.21 5.34 -3.24
C TYR A 81 7.75 6.07 -1.97
N LEU A 82 7.76 7.40 -1.98
CA LEU A 82 7.31 8.20 -0.84
C LEU A 82 5.81 8.06 -0.59
N LEU A 83 4.99 8.01 -1.64
CA LEU A 83 3.55 7.77 -1.52
C LEU A 83 3.28 6.39 -0.88
N GLU A 84 3.91 5.34 -1.38
CA GLU A 84 3.75 3.99 -0.86
C GLU A 84 4.23 3.87 0.60
N LYS A 85 5.36 4.50 0.94
CA LYS A 85 5.88 4.50 2.32
C LYS A 85 4.99 5.29 3.26
N SER A 86 4.52 6.47 2.87
CA SER A 86 3.64 7.31 3.70
C SER A 86 2.33 6.59 4.00
N LEU A 87 1.75 5.92 2.99
CA LEU A 87 0.51 5.18 3.14
C LEU A 87 0.69 3.95 4.05
N SER A 88 1.84 3.27 3.96
CA SER A 88 2.16 2.13 4.83
C SER A 88 2.32 2.56 6.29
N VAL A 89 2.93 3.72 6.56
CA VAL A 89 3.11 4.27 7.91
C VAL A 89 1.78 4.72 8.51
N ASP A 90 0.91 5.36 7.72
CA ASP A 90 -0.44 5.76 8.14
C ASP A 90 -1.26 4.56 8.64
N ASN A 91 -1.24 3.45 7.88
CA ASN A 91 -1.90 2.21 8.28
C ASN A 91 -1.32 1.64 9.59
N LEU A 92 0.00 1.64 9.77
CA LEU A 92 0.65 1.14 11.00
C LEU A 92 0.29 1.99 12.22
N PHE A 93 0.19 3.31 12.05
CA PHE A 93 -0.16 4.22 13.13
C PHE A 93 -1.55 3.94 13.69
N VAL A 94 -2.54 3.74 12.81
CA VAL A 94 -3.90 3.34 13.20
C VAL A 94 -3.88 2.04 14.03
N PHE A 95 -3.13 1.03 13.60
CA PHE A 95 -3.04 -0.23 14.36
C PHE A 95 -2.40 -0.03 15.75
N VAL A 96 -1.32 0.75 15.86
CA VAL A 96 -0.67 1.04 17.16
C VAL A 96 -1.61 1.78 18.10
N LEU A 97 -2.36 2.78 17.60
CA LEU A 97 -3.36 3.49 18.39
C LEU A 97 -4.48 2.57 18.87
N LEU A 98 -4.99 1.71 18.00
CA LEU A 98 -6.01 0.73 18.36
C LEU A 98 -5.51 -0.25 19.44
N PHE A 99 -4.30 -0.78 19.29
CA PHE A 99 -3.73 -1.70 20.29
C PHE A 99 -3.54 -1.04 21.66
N ARG A 100 -3.16 0.24 21.68
CA ARG A 100 -3.04 1.03 22.92
C ARG A 100 -4.40 1.32 23.53
N SER A 101 -5.37 1.75 22.73
CA SER A 101 -6.72 2.09 23.19
C SER A 101 -7.45 0.87 23.78
N PHE A 102 -7.28 -0.31 23.18
CA PHE A 102 -7.88 -1.56 23.66
C PHE A 102 -6.98 -2.37 24.61
N ALA A 103 -5.82 -1.83 25.01
CA ALA A 103 -4.86 -2.48 25.91
C ALA A 103 -4.54 -3.94 25.54
N ILE A 104 -4.34 -4.21 24.24
CA ILE A 104 -4.18 -5.59 23.73
C ILE A 104 -2.81 -6.15 24.13
N PRO A 105 -2.73 -7.28 24.88
CA PRO A 105 -1.46 -7.88 25.28
C PRO A 105 -0.60 -8.26 24.06
N PRO A 106 0.75 -8.13 24.12
CA PRO A 106 1.64 -8.36 22.98
C PRO A 106 1.47 -9.71 22.28
N ARG A 107 1.13 -10.76 23.04
CA ARG A 107 0.87 -12.12 22.51
C ARG A 107 -0.32 -12.19 21.54
N HIS A 108 -1.28 -11.27 21.65
CA HIS A 108 -2.47 -11.25 20.79
C HIS A 108 -2.37 -10.25 19.64
N GLN A 109 -1.41 -9.31 19.68
CA GLN A 109 -1.28 -8.25 18.67
C GLN A 109 -1.10 -8.81 17.26
N HIS A 110 -0.28 -9.86 17.07
CA HIS A 110 -0.11 -10.47 15.74
C HIS A 110 -1.43 -11.03 15.18
N ARG A 111 -2.24 -11.68 16.02
CA ARG A 111 -3.52 -12.25 15.57
C ARG A 111 -4.53 -11.17 15.20
N VAL A 112 -4.59 -10.10 15.99
CA VAL A 112 -5.47 -8.96 15.71
C VAL A 112 -4.99 -8.19 14.48
N LEU A 113 -3.67 -7.99 14.34
CA LEU A 113 -3.07 -7.38 13.15
C LEU A 113 -3.38 -8.20 11.89
N PHE A 114 -3.27 -9.52 11.96
CA PHE A 114 -3.57 -10.42 10.84
C PHE A 114 -5.02 -10.24 10.34
N TRP A 115 -6.00 -10.36 11.24
CA TRP A 115 -7.41 -10.19 10.87
C TRP A 115 -7.73 -8.74 10.47
N GLY A 116 -7.06 -7.77 11.09
CA GLY A 116 -7.20 -6.34 10.77
C GLY A 116 -6.69 -6.00 9.38
N VAL A 117 -5.48 -6.44 9.01
CA VAL A 117 -4.91 -6.22 7.67
C VAL A 117 -5.73 -6.94 6.60
N LEU A 118 -6.13 -8.19 6.84
CA LEU A 118 -6.98 -8.93 5.90
C LEU A 118 -8.32 -8.22 5.68
N GLY A 119 -8.97 -7.78 6.77
CA GLY A 119 -10.21 -7.01 6.70
C GLY A 119 -10.02 -5.66 6.01
N ALA A 120 -8.92 -4.95 6.29
CA ALA A 120 -8.60 -3.68 5.67
C ALA A 120 -8.37 -3.82 4.16
N ILE A 121 -7.66 -4.86 3.71
CA ILE A 121 -7.44 -5.13 2.27
C ILE A 121 -8.77 -5.41 1.57
N VAL A 122 -9.65 -6.21 2.18
CA VAL A 122 -10.99 -6.48 1.63
C VAL A 122 -11.82 -5.20 1.56
N LEU A 123 -11.93 -4.46 2.67
CA LEU A 123 -12.68 -3.20 2.72
C LEU A 123 -12.14 -2.21 1.68
N ARG A 124 -10.81 -2.08 1.59
CA ARG A 124 -10.14 -1.22 0.63
C ARG A 124 -10.43 -1.64 -0.81
N GLY A 125 -10.35 -2.93 -1.12
CA GLY A 125 -10.70 -3.47 -2.42
C GLY A 125 -12.16 -3.18 -2.78
N THR A 126 -13.09 -3.43 -1.85
CA THR A 126 -14.51 -3.17 -2.03
C THR A 126 -14.80 -1.67 -2.24
N LEU A 127 -14.22 -0.79 -1.42
CA LEU A 127 -14.39 0.65 -1.54
C LEU A 127 -13.81 1.20 -2.86
N ILE A 128 -12.66 0.68 -3.32
CA ILE A 128 -12.09 1.07 -4.61
C ILE A 128 -12.99 0.62 -5.75
N LEU A 129 -13.44 -0.64 -5.76
CA LEU A 129 -14.32 -1.16 -6.82
C LEU A 129 -15.67 -0.43 -6.85
N ALA A 130 -16.27 -0.19 -5.68
CA ALA A 130 -17.50 0.58 -5.55
C ALA A 130 -17.29 2.04 -5.99
N GLY A 131 -16.19 2.68 -5.58
CA GLY A 131 -15.85 4.04 -5.97
C GLY A 131 -15.65 4.17 -7.49
N VAL A 132 -14.95 3.22 -8.11
CA VAL A 132 -14.77 3.18 -9.58
C VAL A 132 -16.11 3.01 -10.29
N ALA A 133 -16.97 2.11 -9.80
CA ALA A 133 -18.31 1.93 -10.37
C ALA A 133 -19.17 3.20 -10.24
N LEU A 134 -19.08 3.89 -9.09
CA LEU A 134 -19.78 5.14 -8.84
C LEU A 134 -19.31 6.26 -9.77
N VAL A 135 -17.99 6.41 -9.92
CA VAL A 135 -17.37 7.41 -10.81
C VAL A 135 -17.72 7.18 -12.27
N ARG A 136 -17.77 5.93 -12.74
CA ARG A 136 -18.22 5.60 -14.11
C ARG A 136 -19.66 6.02 -14.39
N THR A 137 -20.50 6.05 -13.36
CA THR A 137 -21.92 6.45 -13.49
C THR A 137 -22.09 7.95 -13.34
N PHE A 138 -21.33 8.58 -12.42
CA PHE A 138 -21.46 9.98 -12.07
C PHE A 138 -20.10 10.69 -12.08
N HIS A 139 -19.76 11.28 -13.22
CA HIS A 139 -18.47 11.96 -13.41
C HIS A 139 -18.22 13.14 -12.44
N TRP A 140 -19.28 13.82 -11.98
CA TRP A 140 -19.18 14.92 -11.00
C TRP A 140 -18.72 14.45 -9.61
N VAL A 141 -18.84 13.16 -9.30
CA VAL A 141 -18.40 12.57 -8.02
C VAL A 141 -16.89 12.72 -7.83
N ILE A 142 -16.09 12.70 -8.90
CA ILE A 142 -14.64 12.94 -8.80
C ILE A 142 -14.37 14.32 -8.23
N ALA A 143 -15.07 15.35 -8.72
CA ALA A 143 -14.89 16.73 -8.25
C ALA A 143 -15.25 16.86 -6.76
N VAL A 144 -16.29 16.16 -6.31
CA VAL A 144 -16.70 16.15 -4.90
C VAL A 144 -15.69 15.44 -4.01
N PHE A 145 -15.26 14.22 -4.38
CA PHE A 145 -14.23 13.50 -3.63
C PHE A 145 -12.93 14.30 -3.59
N GLY A 146 -12.53 14.90 -4.71
CA GLY A 146 -11.36 15.79 -4.77
C GLY A 146 -11.50 17.00 -3.83
N ALA A 147 -12.66 17.67 -3.83
CA ALA A 147 -12.93 18.79 -2.94
C ALA A 147 -12.89 18.39 -1.46
N ILE A 148 -13.46 17.23 -1.10
CA ILE A 148 -13.41 16.68 0.26
C ILE A 148 -11.97 16.38 0.67
N LEU A 149 -11.16 15.78 -0.23
CA LEU A 149 -9.75 15.48 0.05
C LEU A 149 -8.93 16.75 0.25
N VAL A 150 -9.11 17.77 -0.60
CA VAL A 150 -8.45 19.07 -0.45
C VAL A 150 -8.88 19.75 0.85
N TYR A 151 -10.17 19.73 1.18
CA TYR A 151 -10.68 20.26 2.44
C TYR A 151 -10.10 19.55 3.66
N THR A 152 -10.02 18.22 3.61
CA THR A 152 -9.46 17.41 4.72
C THR A 152 -7.97 17.66 4.88
N ALA A 153 -7.21 17.70 3.77
CA ALA A 153 -5.79 18.04 3.77
C ALA A 153 -5.55 19.44 4.34
N TRP A 154 -6.37 20.42 3.94
CA TRP A 154 -6.35 21.78 4.50
C TRP A 154 -6.63 21.76 6.00
N LYS A 155 -7.69 21.08 6.44
CA LYS A 155 -8.04 20.97 7.86
C LYS A 155 -6.88 20.39 8.68
N ILE A 156 -6.25 19.31 8.22
CA ILE A 156 -5.12 18.66 8.90
C ILE A 156 -3.89 19.59 8.95
N LEU A 157 -3.62 20.35 7.89
CA LEU A 157 -2.48 21.27 7.82
C LEU A 157 -2.62 22.45 8.79
N PHE A 158 -3.85 22.93 9.00
CA PHE A 158 -4.13 24.15 9.78
C PHE A 158 -4.76 23.93 11.16
N HIS A 159 -5.17 22.71 11.54
CA HIS A 159 -5.71 22.38 12.88
C HIS A 159 -4.71 21.65 13.79
N LYS A 160 -3.41 21.75 13.50
CA LYS A 160 -2.39 21.20 14.37
C LYS A 160 -1.94 22.29 15.33
N ASP A 161 -2.74 22.62 16.36
CA ASP A 161 -2.32 23.41 17.54
C ASP A 161 -3.41 23.59 18.65
N GLU A 162 -4.39 22.69 18.79
CA GLU A 162 -5.28 22.70 19.98
C GLU A 162 -5.53 21.27 20.49
N GLU A 163 -4.54 20.71 21.21
CA GLU A 163 -4.67 19.81 22.39
C GLU A 163 -3.30 19.28 22.83
#